data_AF-A0A7S0TZL4-F1
#
_entry.id   AF-A0A7S0TZL4-F1
#
_cell.length_a   1.000
_cell.length_b   1.000
_cell.length_c   1.000
_cell.angle_alpha   90.00
_cell.angle_beta   90.00
_cell.angle_gamma   90.00
#
_symmetry.space_group_name_H-M   'P 1'
#
loop_
_entity.id
_entity.type
_entity.pdbx_description
1 polymer ?
#
loop_
_entity_poly.entity_id
_entity_poly.type
_entity_poly.pdbx_seq_one_letter_code
_entity_poly.pdbx_strand_id
1 'polypeptide(L)'
;RRMAQANVLLVGLGGLGMEIAKDLALAGLKSLSLHDPKPAEWFDISSQFYVTESDLGKSRAEVSAVQLGELNPNTRIDVIEGNVGLDDLKRFNLVICSDTIFGECVQVNDACRELGIKFIMAQTRGVFGTVFVDFGKDFVVYDDNGEQPAMSIVSSITKDSPGVVSLLEEVRHGLEDGDHVTFTEVQGMTELNDIEPVPIKTMGPYSFSICDTSKMGAH
;
A
#
# COMPACT_ATOMS: atom_id res chain seq x y z
N ARG A 1 -3.15 -1.69 11.37
CA ARG A 1 -4.24 -2.66 11.67
C ARG A 1 -4.65 -3.51 10.46
N ARG A 2 -4.84 -2.94 9.26
CA ARG A 2 -5.24 -3.70 8.06
C ARG A 2 -4.22 -4.77 7.63
N MET A 3 -2.92 -4.46 7.67
CA MET A 3 -1.87 -5.43 7.31
C MET A 3 -1.89 -6.70 8.16
N ALA A 4 -2.04 -6.57 9.49
CA ALA A 4 -2.13 -7.70 10.43
C ALA A 4 -3.37 -8.59 10.25
N GLN A 5 -4.29 -8.24 9.33
CA GLN A 5 -5.46 -9.05 8.98
C GLN A 5 -5.37 -9.64 7.56
N ALA A 6 -4.36 -9.24 6.78
CA ALA A 6 -4.21 -9.62 5.39
C ALA A 6 -3.57 -11.01 5.25
N ASN A 7 -4.21 -11.88 4.48
CA ASN A 7 -3.61 -13.12 3.98
C ASN A 7 -3.10 -12.87 2.56
N VAL A 8 -1.83 -13.16 2.30
CA VAL A 8 -1.20 -12.96 0.99
C VAL A 8 -0.73 -14.30 0.43
N LEU A 9 -0.96 -14.53 -0.85
CA LEU A 9 -0.38 -15.64 -1.60
C LEU A 9 0.75 -15.10 -2.48
N LEU A 10 1.93 -15.71 -2.39
CA LEU A 10 3.05 -15.47 -3.29
C LEU A 10 3.31 -16.71 -4.13
N VAL A 11 3.18 -16.56 -5.44
CA VAL A 11 3.47 -17.58 -6.44
C VAL A 11 4.86 -17.33 -7.02
N GLY A 12 5.74 -18.33 -6.92
CA GLY A 12 7.12 -18.33 -7.41
C GLY A 12 8.14 -17.72 -6.44
N LEU A 13 9.12 -18.52 -6.02
CA LEU A 13 10.21 -18.21 -5.09
C LEU A 13 11.60 -18.34 -5.73
N GLY A 14 11.77 -17.84 -6.95
CA GLY A 14 13.10 -17.42 -7.42
C GLY A 14 13.64 -16.25 -6.59
N GLY A 15 14.81 -15.71 -6.91
CA GLY A 15 15.44 -14.63 -6.12
C GLY A 15 14.53 -13.42 -5.85
N LEU A 16 13.80 -12.94 -6.85
CA LEU A 16 12.83 -11.85 -6.68
C LEU A 16 11.69 -12.23 -5.73
N GLY A 17 11.13 -13.43 -5.90
CA GLY A 17 10.06 -13.92 -5.02
C GLY A 17 10.53 -14.00 -3.57
N MET A 18 11.77 -14.44 -3.36
CA MET A 18 12.36 -14.54 -2.04
C MET A 18 12.50 -13.17 -1.35
N GLU A 19 12.97 -12.14 -2.06
CA GLU A 19 13.04 -10.77 -1.53
C GLU A 19 11.65 -10.24 -1.15
N ILE A 20 10.65 -10.42 -2.03
CA ILE A 20 9.26 -10.04 -1.75
C ILE A 20 8.77 -10.77 -0.50
N ALA A 21 8.98 -12.08 -0.40
CA ALA A 21 8.53 -12.87 0.75
C ALA A 21 9.16 -12.40 2.07
N LYS A 22 10.45 -12.11 2.06
CA LYS A 22 11.21 -11.63 3.23
C LYS A 22 10.65 -10.28 3.72
N ASP A 23 10.44 -9.33 2.82
CA ASP A 23 9.88 -8.02 3.18
C ASP A 23 8.44 -8.14 3.72
N LEU A 24 7.61 -8.99 3.10
CA LEU A 24 6.24 -9.24 3.55
C LEU A 24 6.18 -9.96 4.90
N ALA A 25 7.08 -10.91 5.15
CA ALA A 25 7.18 -11.60 6.44
C ALA A 25 7.53 -10.61 7.56
N LEU A 26 8.50 -9.72 7.33
CA LEU A 26 8.91 -8.67 8.28
C LEU A 26 7.83 -7.61 8.51
N ALA A 27 7.04 -7.27 7.49
CA ALA A 27 5.99 -6.25 7.57
C ALA A 27 4.82 -6.57 8.53
N GLY A 28 4.67 -7.83 8.96
CA GLY A 28 3.66 -8.24 9.93
C GLY A 28 2.26 -8.43 9.35
N LEU A 29 2.18 -9.26 8.30
CA LEU A 29 0.91 -9.73 7.75
C LEU A 29 0.23 -10.74 8.69
N LYS A 30 -1.05 -11.06 8.44
CA LYS A 30 -1.70 -12.19 9.14
C LYS A 30 -1.08 -13.51 8.72
N SER A 31 -0.97 -13.72 7.41
CA SER A 31 -0.30 -14.89 6.85
C SER A 31 0.29 -14.61 5.48
N LEU A 32 1.41 -15.26 5.19
CA LEU A 32 2.03 -15.34 3.88
C LEU A 32 2.07 -16.81 3.45
N SER A 33 1.30 -17.15 2.42
CA SER A 33 1.32 -18.48 1.82
C SER A 33 2.24 -18.47 0.60
N LEU A 34 3.09 -19.48 0.50
CA LEU A 34 4.10 -19.64 -0.54
C LEU A 34 3.67 -20.76 -1.48
N HIS A 35 3.72 -20.51 -2.78
CA HIS A 35 3.47 -21.52 -3.79
C HIS A 35 4.58 -21.50 -4.83
N ASP A 36 5.43 -22.52 -4.82
CA ASP A 36 6.41 -22.74 -5.87
C ASP A 36 6.71 -24.23 -6.00
N PRO A 37 6.11 -24.91 -7.00
CA PRO A 37 6.30 -26.34 -7.18
C PRO A 37 7.65 -26.68 -7.84
N LYS A 38 8.43 -25.68 -8.30
CA LYS A 38 9.70 -25.93 -8.96
C LYS A 38 10.77 -26.36 -7.94
N PRO A 39 11.59 -27.36 -8.28
CA PRO A 39 12.73 -27.71 -7.44
C PRO A 39 13.78 -26.60 -7.46
N ALA A 40 14.56 -26.49 -6.38
CA ALA A 40 15.72 -25.62 -6.32
C ALA A 40 16.81 -26.10 -7.29
N GLU A 41 17.29 -25.18 -8.12
CA GLU A 41 18.35 -25.41 -9.10
C GLU A 41 19.59 -24.55 -8.81
N TRP A 42 20.72 -24.88 -9.44
CA TRP A 42 21.99 -24.16 -9.26
C TRP A 42 21.89 -22.66 -9.54
N PHE A 43 21.08 -22.25 -10.52
CA PHE A 43 20.90 -20.85 -10.85
C PHE A 43 20.17 -20.08 -9.73
N ASP A 44 19.33 -20.73 -8.93
CA ASP A 44 18.60 -20.06 -7.85
C ASP A 44 19.55 -19.53 -6.77
N ILE A 45 20.62 -20.28 -6.46
CA ILE A 45 21.63 -19.91 -5.44
C ILE A 45 22.24 -18.52 -5.71
N SER A 46 22.24 -18.04 -6.96
CA SER A 46 22.80 -16.72 -7.30
C SER A 46 22.02 -15.54 -6.72
N SER A 47 20.75 -15.73 -6.38
CA SER A 47 19.86 -14.62 -5.96
C SER A 47 18.82 -15.01 -4.89
N GLN A 48 18.58 -16.29 -4.69
CA GLN A 48 17.73 -16.84 -3.65
C GLN A 48 18.62 -17.17 -2.45
N PHE A 49 18.63 -16.29 -1.44
CA PHE A 49 19.59 -16.33 -0.33
C PHE A 49 19.30 -17.37 0.76
N TYR A 50 18.19 -18.11 0.69
CA TYR A 50 17.85 -19.22 1.60
C TYR A 50 18.08 -20.61 1.00
N VAL A 51 18.23 -20.72 -0.32
CA VAL A 51 18.56 -21.97 -1.00
C VAL A 51 20.07 -22.21 -0.94
N THR A 52 20.46 -23.38 -0.45
CA THR A 52 21.87 -23.83 -0.43
C THR A 52 22.10 -24.98 -1.41
N GLU A 53 23.36 -25.34 -1.67
CA GLU A 53 23.69 -26.54 -2.45
C GLU A 53 23.04 -27.81 -1.89
N SER A 54 22.83 -27.88 -0.57
CA SER A 54 22.19 -29.02 0.10
C SER A 54 20.68 -29.13 -0.15
N ASP A 55 20.08 -28.09 -0.74
CA ASP A 55 18.64 -27.98 -1.01
C ASP A 55 18.28 -28.23 -2.47
N LEU A 56 19.27 -28.41 -3.34
CA LEU A 56 19.06 -28.71 -4.75
C LEU A 56 18.14 -29.92 -4.94
N GLY A 57 17.11 -29.75 -5.77
CA GLY A 57 16.08 -30.75 -6.02
C GLY A 57 14.88 -30.71 -5.06
N LYS A 58 14.96 -29.99 -3.93
CA LYS A 58 13.82 -29.79 -3.02
C LYS A 58 12.94 -28.63 -3.48
N SER A 59 11.70 -28.57 -3.01
CA SER A 59 10.79 -27.44 -3.30
C SER A 59 11.37 -26.12 -2.78
N ARG A 60 11.43 -25.10 -3.64
CA ARG A 60 11.89 -23.75 -3.25
C ARG A 60 10.98 -23.14 -2.17
N ALA A 61 9.68 -23.43 -2.20
CA ALA A 61 8.72 -22.96 -1.20
C ALA A 61 8.98 -23.59 0.18
N GLU A 62 9.17 -24.91 0.24
CA GLU A 62 9.42 -25.63 1.50
C GLU A 62 10.74 -25.21 2.13
N VAL A 63 11.80 -25.13 1.33
CA VAL A 63 13.14 -24.70 1.77
C VAL A 63 13.13 -23.28 2.30
N SER A 64 12.22 -22.42 1.85
CA SER A 64 12.16 -21.02 2.29
C SER A 64 11.24 -20.81 3.50
N ALA A 65 10.24 -21.67 3.68
CA ALA A 65 9.19 -21.48 4.68
C ALA A 65 9.71 -21.48 6.11
N VAL A 66 10.70 -22.34 6.42
CA VAL A 66 11.28 -22.46 7.76
C VAL A 66 11.96 -21.15 8.16
N GLN A 67 12.85 -20.65 7.30
CA GLN A 67 13.66 -19.45 7.53
C GLN A 67 12.79 -18.19 7.52
N LEU A 68 11.79 -18.11 6.64
CA LEU A 68 10.81 -17.02 6.64
C LEU A 68 10.00 -16.97 7.94
N GLY A 69 9.65 -18.14 8.50
CA GLY A 69 8.92 -18.24 9.77
C GLY A 69 9.69 -17.71 10.97
N GLU A 70 11.03 -17.70 10.90
CA GLU A 70 11.90 -17.16 11.94
C GLU A 70 11.98 -15.62 11.95
N LEU A 71 11.64 -14.97 10.83
CA LEU A 71 11.76 -13.50 10.70
C LEU A 71 10.77 -12.72 11.58
N ASN A 72 9.54 -13.21 11.69
CA ASN A 72 8.49 -12.54 12.46
C ASN A 72 7.44 -13.54 12.96
N PRO A 73 7.41 -13.85 14.27
CA PRO A 73 6.43 -14.78 14.84
C PRO A 73 4.96 -14.36 14.68
N ASN A 74 4.70 -13.09 14.33
CA ASN A 74 3.34 -12.60 14.10
C ASN A 74 2.80 -12.92 12.70
N THR A 75 3.66 -13.28 11.75
CA THR A 75 3.27 -13.64 10.39
C THR A 75 3.26 -15.15 10.24
N ARG A 76 2.10 -15.77 10.01
CA ARG A 76 2.04 -17.21 9.74
C ARG A 76 2.55 -17.52 8.32
N ILE A 77 3.57 -18.37 8.20
CA ILE A 77 4.08 -18.85 6.91
C ILE A 77 3.49 -20.22 6.61
N ASP A 78 2.84 -20.35 5.46
CA ASP A 78 2.22 -21.61 4.99
C ASP A 78 2.78 -21.96 3.59
N VAL A 79 2.88 -23.25 3.25
CA VAL A 79 3.21 -23.71 1.88
C VAL A 79 1.97 -24.32 1.24
N ILE A 80 1.69 -23.96 -0.01
CA ILE A 80 0.61 -24.57 -0.80
C ILE A 80 1.22 -25.50 -1.84
N GLU A 81 1.00 -26.79 -1.63
CA GLU A 81 1.37 -27.86 -2.56
C GLU A 81 0.31 -28.06 -3.65
N GLY A 82 0.73 -28.66 -4.77
CA GLY A 82 -0.18 -28.98 -5.88
C GLY A 82 -0.58 -27.75 -6.69
N ASN A 83 -1.72 -27.83 -7.37
CA ASN A 83 -2.21 -26.72 -8.21
C ASN A 83 -3.04 -25.76 -7.38
N VAL A 84 -2.77 -24.45 -7.50
CA VAL A 84 -3.61 -23.40 -6.92
C VAL A 84 -4.85 -23.20 -7.80
N GLY A 85 -6.00 -23.62 -7.30
CA GLY A 85 -7.29 -23.44 -7.95
C GLY A 85 -8.01 -22.14 -7.54
N LEU A 86 -9.13 -21.85 -8.21
CA LEU A 86 -9.98 -20.69 -7.89
C LEU A 86 -10.46 -20.68 -6.43
N ASP A 87 -10.76 -21.85 -5.86
CA ASP A 87 -11.24 -21.96 -4.48
C ASP A 87 -10.14 -21.65 -3.45
N ASP A 88 -8.88 -21.92 -3.78
CA ASP A 88 -7.74 -21.54 -2.93
C ASP A 88 -7.57 -20.03 -2.88
N LEU A 89 -7.74 -19.36 -4.03
CA LEU A 89 -7.57 -17.91 -4.16
C LEU A 89 -8.51 -17.13 -3.22
N LYS A 90 -9.75 -17.61 -3.02
CA LYS A 90 -10.78 -16.96 -2.17
C LYS A 90 -10.34 -16.65 -0.74
N ARG A 91 -9.29 -17.30 -0.25
CA ARG A 91 -8.76 -17.12 1.11
C ARG A 91 -7.81 -15.92 1.24
N PHE A 92 -7.37 -15.36 0.11
CA PHE A 92 -6.34 -14.33 0.05
C PHE A 92 -6.93 -12.95 -0.25
N ASN A 93 -6.29 -11.93 0.31
CA ASN A 93 -6.61 -10.53 0.04
C ASN A 93 -5.78 -9.97 -1.13
N LEU A 94 -4.62 -10.59 -1.38
CA LEU A 94 -3.65 -10.22 -2.40
C LEU A 94 -2.95 -11.48 -2.90
N VAL A 95 -2.80 -11.59 -4.21
CA VAL A 95 -1.98 -12.60 -4.89
C VAL A 95 -0.85 -11.88 -5.61
N ILE A 96 0.37 -12.39 -5.43
CA ILE A 96 1.56 -11.87 -6.08
C ILE A 96 2.16 -12.98 -6.94
N CYS A 97 2.35 -12.73 -8.23
CA CYS A 97 3.08 -13.61 -9.11
C CYS A 97 4.50 -13.08 -9.35
N SER A 98 5.48 -13.87 -8.94
CA SER A 98 6.91 -13.73 -9.23
C SER A 98 7.39 -14.99 -9.96
N ASP A 99 8.43 -14.90 -10.79
CA ASP A 99 8.99 -16.06 -11.50
C ASP A 99 7.95 -17.00 -12.20
N THR A 100 6.87 -16.40 -12.68
CA THR A 100 5.71 -17.07 -13.30
C THR A 100 5.59 -16.61 -14.75
N ILE A 101 5.22 -17.50 -15.68
CA ILE A 101 5.10 -17.12 -17.09
C ILE A 101 3.92 -16.16 -17.29
N PHE A 102 4.06 -15.23 -18.24
CA PHE A 102 3.07 -14.16 -18.43
C PHE A 102 1.64 -14.67 -18.66
N GLY A 103 1.48 -15.75 -19.43
CA GLY A 103 0.15 -16.35 -19.68
C GLY A 103 -0.54 -16.84 -18.41
N GLU A 104 0.20 -17.43 -17.48
CA GLU A 104 -0.33 -17.86 -16.18
C GLU A 104 -0.66 -16.65 -15.30
N CYS A 105 0.19 -15.61 -15.30
CA CYS A 105 -0.11 -14.36 -14.59
C CYS A 105 -1.44 -13.75 -15.05
N VAL A 106 -1.73 -13.78 -16.36
CA VAL A 106 -3.00 -13.28 -16.92
C VAL A 106 -4.17 -14.11 -16.40
N GLN A 107 -4.07 -15.45 -16.42
CA GLN A 107 -5.12 -16.34 -15.91
C GLN A 107 -5.39 -16.13 -14.42
N VAL A 108 -4.33 -16.01 -13.62
CA VAL A 108 -4.45 -15.73 -12.17
C VAL A 108 -5.05 -14.36 -11.93
N ASN A 109 -4.66 -13.33 -12.70
CA ASN A 109 -5.22 -11.99 -12.54
C ASN A 109 -6.71 -11.94 -12.91
N ASP A 110 -7.12 -12.61 -13.99
CA ASP A 110 -8.54 -12.68 -14.39
C ASP A 110 -9.38 -13.35 -13.30
N ALA A 111 -8.88 -14.45 -12.71
CA ALA A 111 -9.49 -15.07 -11.55
C ALA A 111 -9.56 -14.12 -10.33
N CYS A 112 -8.48 -13.37 -10.06
CA CYS A 112 -8.45 -12.40 -8.95
C CYS A 112 -9.50 -11.30 -9.15
N ARG A 113 -9.68 -10.79 -10.37
CA ARG A 113 -10.71 -9.79 -10.70
C ARG A 113 -12.12 -10.31 -10.44
N GLU A 114 -12.42 -11.54 -10.87
CA GLU A 114 -13.73 -12.17 -10.64
C GLU A 114 -14.05 -12.33 -9.15
N LEU A 115 -13.02 -12.56 -8.33
CA LEU A 115 -13.13 -12.78 -6.89
C LEU A 115 -12.97 -11.49 -6.05
N GLY A 116 -12.68 -10.35 -6.66
CA GLY A 116 -12.39 -9.09 -5.95
C GLY A 116 -11.08 -9.12 -5.14
N ILE A 117 -10.13 -9.96 -5.56
CA ILE A 117 -8.81 -10.11 -4.93
C ILE A 117 -7.83 -9.18 -5.63
N LYS A 118 -6.93 -8.56 -4.86
CA LYS A 118 -5.87 -7.71 -5.41
C LYS A 118 -4.80 -8.57 -6.06
N PHE A 119 -4.17 -8.06 -7.11
CA PHE A 119 -3.14 -8.76 -7.84
C PHE A 119 -1.91 -7.88 -8.09
N ILE A 120 -0.73 -8.49 -7.97
CA ILE A 120 0.54 -7.90 -8.38
C ILE A 120 1.31 -8.93 -9.21
N MET A 121 1.91 -8.49 -10.31
CA MET A 121 2.94 -9.26 -11.02
C MET A 121 4.26 -8.51 -10.90
N ALA A 122 5.31 -9.21 -10.52
CA ALA A 122 6.67 -8.70 -10.51
C ALA A 122 7.59 -9.67 -11.26
N GLN A 123 8.42 -9.17 -12.17
CA GLN A 123 9.35 -9.98 -12.96
C GLN A 123 10.68 -9.27 -13.13
N THR A 124 11.76 -10.06 -13.18
CA THR A 124 13.10 -9.60 -13.49
C THR A 124 13.70 -10.44 -14.63
N ARG A 125 14.42 -9.77 -15.54
CA ARG A 125 15.07 -10.36 -16.72
C ARG A 125 16.45 -9.70 -16.87
N GLY A 126 17.44 -10.20 -16.14
CA GLY A 126 18.76 -9.55 -16.07
C GLY A 126 18.64 -8.14 -15.48
N VAL A 127 19.03 -7.12 -16.25
CA VAL A 127 18.95 -5.69 -15.85
C VAL A 127 17.57 -5.06 -16.03
N PHE A 128 16.60 -5.79 -16.56
CA PHE A 128 15.24 -5.31 -16.78
C PHE A 128 14.30 -5.82 -15.69
N GLY A 129 13.38 -4.96 -15.27
CA GLY A 129 12.32 -5.31 -14.31
C GLY A 129 10.96 -4.83 -14.82
N THR A 130 9.90 -5.51 -14.40
CA THR A 130 8.52 -5.10 -14.68
C THR A 130 7.66 -5.36 -13.45
N VAL A 131 6.85 -4.37 -13.10
CA VAL A 131 5.84 -4.49 -12.05
C VAL A 131 4.50 -4.07 -12.65
N PHE A 132 3.48 -4.87 -12.40
CA PHE A 132 2.09 -4.59 -12.76
C PHE A 132 1.22 -4.75 -11.52
N VAL A 133 0.26 -3.85 -11.33
CA VAL A 133 -0.62 -3.79 -10.17
C VAL A 133 -2.06 -3.70 -10.64
N ASP A 134 -2.93 -4.54 -10.08
CA ASP A 134 -4.36 -4.52 -10.30
C ASP A 134 -5.09 -4.71 -8.97
N PHE A 135 -5.60 -3.61 -8.41
CA PHE A 135 -6.34 -3.62 -7.15
C PHE A 135 -7.86 -3.55 -7.36
N GLY A 136 -8.32 -3.81 -8.58
CA GLY A 136 -9.71 -3.66 -8.97
C GLY A 136 -10.12 -2.20 -9.20
N LYS A 137 -11.40 -2.00 -9.55
CA LYS A 137 -11.95 -0.68 -9.92
C LYS A 137 -12.23 0.22 -8.73
N ASP A 138 -12.53 -0.38 -7.58
CA ASP A 138 -13.04 0.32 -6.39
C ASP A 138 -12.01 0.33 -5.25
N PHE A 139 -10.73 0.56 -5.58
CA PHE A 139 -9.67 0.66 -4.59
C PHE A 139 -9.58 2.07 -3.99
N VAL A 140 -9.71 2.17 -2.66
CA VAL A 140 -9.65 3.45 -1.95
C VAL A 140 -8.25 3.70 -1.40
N VAL A 141 -7.66 4.81 -1.81
CA VAL A 141 -6.45 5.39 -1.23
C VAL A 141 -6.86 6.32 -0.09
N TYR A 142 -6.33 6.11 1.11
CA TYR A 142 -6.66 6.89 2.31
C TYR A 142 -5.63 7.99 2.59
N ASP A 143 -4.44 7.81 2.06
CA ASP A 143 -3.27 8.66 2.18
C ASP A 143 -2.44 8.38 0.92
N ASP A 144 -2.27 9.39 0.07
CA ASP A 144 -1.67 9.29 -1.25
C ASP A 144 -0.19 9.68 -1.28
N ASN A 145 0.31 10.31 -0.22
CA ASN A 145 1.67 10.85 -0.16
C ASN A 145 2.48 10.38 1.06
N GLY A 146 1.83 9.93 2.14
CA GLY A 146 2.51 9.49 3.37
C GLY A 146 3.11 10.62 4.21
N GLU A 147 2.84 11.87 3.86
CA GLU A 147 3.35 13.06 4.54
C GLU A 147 2.51 13.39 5.79
N GLN A 148 3.14 14.09 6.74
CA GLN A 148 2.39 14.58 7.90
C GLN A 148 1.46 15.73 7.47
N PRO A 149 0.19 15.75 7.95
CA PRO A 149 -0.69 16.88 7.70
C PRO A 149 -0.04 18.20 8.14
N ALA A 150 0.00 19.18 7.25
CA ALA A 150 0.55 20.49 7.56
C ALA A 150 -0.30 21.20 8.63
N MET A 151 0.36 21.91 9.56
CA MET A 151 -0.30 22.69 10.60
C MET A 151 0.16 24.15 10.52
N SER A 152 -0.77 25.08 10.69
CA SER A 152 -0.47 26.51 10.67
C SER A 152 -1.42 27.28 11.58
N ILE A 153 -0.94 28.39 12.14
CA ILE A 153 -1.75 29.25 13.00
C ILE A 153 -2.50 30.25 12.12
N VAL A 154 -3.82 30.31 12.28
CA VAL A 154 -4.68 31.29 11.62
C VAL A 154 -4.45 32.67 12.25
N SER A 155 -4.25 33.69 11.41
CA SER A 155 -4.15 35.09 11.82
C SER A 155 -5.47 35.84 11.68
N SER A 156 -6.24 35.56 10.62
CA SER A 156 -7.57 36.14 10.41
C SER A 156 -8.38 35.32 9.40
N ILE A 157 -9.71 35.44 9.47
CA ILE A 157 -10.61 34.83 8.50
C ILE A 157 -11.62 35.88 8.02
N THR A 158 -11.66 36.15 6.73
CA THR A 158 -12.63 37.12 6.19
C THR A 158 -14.05 36.56 6.24
N LYS A 159 -15.02 37.46 6.40
CA LYS A 159 -16.46 37.17 6.26
C LYS A 159 -16.90 37.51 4.84
N ASP A 160 -16.67 36.60 3.90
CA ASP A 160 -16.85 36.83 2.46
C ASP A 160 -17.23 35.52 1.73
N SER A 161 -17.44 35.58 0.41
CA SER A 161 -17.74 34.43 -0.44
C SER A 161 -16.82 34.41 -1.67
N PRO A 162 -15.71 33.63 -1.66
CA PRO A 162 -15.27 32.70 -0.60
C PRO A 162 -14.62 33.41 0.61
N GLY A 163 -14.64 32.76 1.77
CA GLY A 163 -13.84 33.19 2.92
C GLY A 163 -12.35 33.02 2.65
N VAL A 164 -11.53 33.96 3.10
CA VAL A 164 -10.07 33.94 2.96
C VAL A 164 -9.46 33.78 4.35
N VAL A 165 -8.66 32.72 4.49
CA VAL A 165 -7.86 32.43 5.68
C VAL A 165 -6.47 32.99 5.45
N SER A 166 -6.05 33.89 6.34
CA SER A 166 -4.65 34.34 6.42
C SER A 166 -3.98 33.63 7.58
N LEU A 167 -2.71 33.27 7.38
CA LEU A 167 -1.90 32.58 8.38
C LEU A 167 -0.90 33.54 9.02
N LEU A 168 -0.30 33.12 10.12
CA LEU A 168 0.82 33.84 10.72
C LEU A 168 2.06 33.72 9.81
N GLU A 169 2.63 34.86 9.39
CA GLU A 169 3.62 34.97 8.29
C GLU A 169 4.97 34.25 8.50
N GLU A 170 5.21 33.67 9.68
CA GLU A 170 6.48 33.00 9.99
C GLU A 170 6.62 31.63 9.31
N VAL A 171 5.50 30.97 8.95
CA VAL A 171 5.49 29.62 8.39
C VAL A 171 4.60 29.56 7.14
N ARG A 172 5.16 29.08 6.03
CA ARG A 172 4.39 28.80 4.81
C ARG A 172 3.56 27.53 5.02
N HIS A 173 2.33 27.51 4.53
CA HIS A 173 1.44 26.36 4.74
C HIS A 173 1.80 25.11 3.94
N GLY A 174 2.46 25.25 2.79
CA GLY A 174 2.84 24.10 1.95
C GLY A 174 1.66 23.40 1.24
N LEU A 175 0.43 23.79 1.52
CA LEU A 175 -0.80 23.26 0.90
C LEU A 175 -0.93 23.60 -0.60
N GLU A 176 -1.58 22.70 -1.33
CA GLU A 176 -1.91 22.79 -2.76
C GLU A 176 -3.42 22.98 -2.99
N ASP A 177 -3.80 23.38 -4.21
CA ASP A 177 -5.21 23.53 -4.60
C ASP A 177 -5.92 22.17 -4.53
N GLY A 178 -7.03 22.11 -3.78
CA GLY A 178 -7.78 20.88 -3.56
C GLY A 178 -7.42 20.12 -2.30
N ASP A 179 -6.37 20.52 -1.58
CA ASP A 179 -6.11 20.04 -0.22
C ASP A 179 -7.30 20.35 0.68
N HIS A 180 -7.54 19.50 1.67
CA HIS A 180 -8.63 19.68 2.62
C HIS A 180 -8.08 20.06 4.00
N VAL A 181 -8.70 21.04 4.64
CA VAL A 181 -8.32 21.53 5.97
C VAL A 181 -9.47 21.45 6.95
N THR A 182 -9.14 21.33 8.23
CA THR A 182 -10.06 21.50 9.36
C THR A 182 -9.54 22.60 10.28
N PHE A 183 -10.43 23.14 11.10
CA PHE A 183 -10.09 24.23 12.02
C PHE A 183 -10.44 23.84 13.45
N THR A 184 -9.63 24.33 14.38
CA THR A 184 -9.83 24.20 15.82
C THR A 184 -9.47 25.51 16.49
N GLU A 185 -10.09 25.80 17.63
CA GLU A 185 -9.81 26.97 18.47
C GLU A 185 -10.07 28.34 17.79
N VAL A 186 -10.85 28.38 16.70
CA VAL A 186 -11.28 29.63 16.06
C VAL A 186 -12.29 30.33 16.98
N GLN A 187 -11.92 31.52 17.46
CA GLN A 187 -12.80 32.36 18.27
C GLN A 187 -13.61 33.31 17.39
N GLY A 188 -14.86 33.59 17.75
CA GLY A 188 -15.71 34.54 17.02
C GLY A 188 -16.37 33.96 15.77
N MET A 189 -15.64 33.23 14.93
CA MET A 189 -16.19 32.42 13.81
C MET A 189 -16.21 30.93 14.18
N THR A 190 -16.91 30.61 15.27
CA THR A 190 -16.88 29.27 15.89
C THR A 190 -17.50 28.17 15.03
N GLU A 191 -18.28 28.54 14.01
CA GLU A 191 -18.90 27.61 13.06
C GLU A 191 -17.89 26.84 12.21
N LEU A 192 -16.64 27.32 12.13
CA LEU A 192 -15.55 26.61 11.47
C LEU A 192 -14.91 25.53 12.34
N ASN A 193 -15.09 25.59 13.66
CA ASN A 193 -14.55 24.54 14.54
C ASN A 193 -15.31 23.23 14.31
N ASP A 194 -14.58 22.13 14.21
CA ASP A 194 -15.12 20.77 14.09
C ASP A 194 -15.98 20.52 12.83
N ILE A 195 -15.73 21.28 11.76
CA ILE A 195 -16.35 21.01 10.45
C ILE A 195 -15.70 19.80 9.76
N GLU A 196 -16.46 19.16 8.87
CA GLU A 196 -15.91 18.23 7.89
C GLU A 196 -14.81 18.91 7.07
N PRO A 197 -13.74 18.20 6.67
CA PRO A 197 -12.64 18.78 5.92
C PRO A 197 -13.13 19.55 4.69
N VAL A 198 -12.71 20.81 4.56
CA VAL A 198 -13.12 21.68 3.46
C VAL A 198 -11.98 21.83 2.44
N PRO A 199 -12.28 21.75 1.13
CA PRO A 199 -11.26 21.97 0.12
C PRO A 199 -10.81 23.42 0.13
N ILE A 200 -9.52 23.62 -0.12
CA ILE A 200 -8.92 24.95 -0.20
C ILE A 200 -8.53 25.31 -1.63
N LYS A 201 -8.35 26.61 -1.85
CA LYS A 201 -7.66 27.13 -3.02
C LYS A 201 -6.60 28.14 -2.57
N THR A 202 -5.35 27.85 -2.89
CA THR A 202 -4.18 28.64 -2.49
C THR A 202 -4.23 30.02 -3.14
N MET A 203 -4.01 31.07 -2.34
CA MET A 203 -3.99 32.47 -2.79
C MET A 203 -2.60 33.10 -2.69
N GLY A 204 -1.71 32.48 -1.93
CA GLY A 204 -0.32 32.87 -1.75
C GLY A 204 0.36 31.94 -0.75
N PRO A 205 1.62 32.17 -0.36
CA PRO A 205 2.33 31.31 0.58
C PRO A 205 1.80 31.32 2.03
N TYR A 206 0.93 32.29 2.35
CA TYR A 206 0.41 32.55 3.70
C TYR A 206 -1.11 32.70 3.73
N SER A 207 -1.80 32.37 2.63
CA SER A 207 -3.24 32.50 2.56
C SER A 207 -3.88 31.56 1.54
N PHE A 208 -5.08 31.13 1.87
CA PHE A 208 -5.92 30.30 1.02
C PHE A 208 -7.40 30.66 1.23
N SER A 209 -8.22 30.32 0.26
CA SER A 209 -9.67 30.49 0.33
C SER A 209 -10.37 29.18 0.66
N ILE A 210 -11.52 29.29 1.34
CA ILE A 210 -12.37 28.18 1.79
C ILE A 210 -13.82 28.38 1.32
N CYS A 211 -14.78 27.70 1.94
CA CYS A 211 -16.20 27.88 1.70
C CYS A 211 -16.72 29.31 2.01
N ASP A 212 -17.98 29.57 1.70
CA ASP A 212 -18.64 30.85 2.00
C ASP A 212 -18.76 31.07 3.52
N THR A 213 -18.10 32.12 4.03
CA THR A 213 -18.12 32.51 5.44
C THR A 213 -19.03 33.70 5.72
N SER A 214 -19.73 34.25 4.71
CA SER A 214 -20.53 35.49 4.82
C SER A 214 -21.66 35.44 5.85
N LYS A 215 -22.12 34.24 6.21
CA LYS A 215 -23.18 34.00 7.23
C LYS A 215 -22.64 33.60 8.60
N MET A 216 -21.33 33.40 8.73
CA MET A 216 -20.70 32.98 9.97
C MET A 216 -20.40 34.18 10.89
N GLY A 217 -19.86 33.90 12.07
CA GLY A 217 -19.31 34.93 12.96
C GLY A 217 -18.12 35.70 12.35
N ALA A 218 -17.44 36.50 13.16
CA ALA A 218 -16.26 37.25 12.74
C ALA A 218 -15.07 36.85 13.61
N HIS A 219 -13.93 36.53 12.99
CA HIS A 219 -12.67 36.19 13.63
C HIS A 219 -11.65 37.30 13.36
#